data_AF-A0A965JW34-F1
#
_entry.id   AF-A0A965JW34-F1
#
_cell.length_a   1.000
_cell.length_b   1.000
_cell.length_c   1.000
_cell.angle_alpha   90.00
_cell.angle_beta   90.00
_cell.angle_gamma   90.00
#
_symmetry.space_group_name_H-M   'P 1'
#
loop_
_entity.id
_entity.type
_entity.pdbx_description
1 polymer ?
#
loop_
_entity_poly.entity_id
_entity_poly.type
_entity_poly.pdbx_seq_one_letter_code
_entity_poly.pdbx_strand_id
1 'polypeptide(L)'
;MKKLLLILLLLPIFGFGQIVIIPDSSFKAYLVGNKAINTNRDKEIQISEASAFNDTIDCRDMSISNLKGIEAFTTLTYLDCKGNQLTSLDVSKNTALTVLDCSYNPLTSLDVSKNSALYSLVCYANQLISLNISGASALSWLNCGGNKLTSLDLSKNSALTELACFNNQFSSLDLSKNTSLTWLNCVENQLSSLDLSRNTSLTYLECGENKFDCTALKSKYGITDPIGE
;
A
#
# COMPACT_ATOMS: atom_id res chain seq x y z
N MET A 1 -48.11 53.08 2.74
CA MET A 1 -46.99 52.94 1.78
C MET A 1 -45.68 52.99 2.53
N LYS A 2 -44.91 51.89 2.51
CA LYS A 2 -43.44 51.79 2.47
C LYS A 2 -43.10 50.30 2.58
N LYS A 3 -43.00 49.64 1.42
CA LYS A 3 -42.43 48.29 1.31
C LYS A 3 -40.96 48.43 1.67
N LEU A 4 -40.53 47.83 2.78
CA LEU A 4 -39.14 47.77 3.18
C LEU A 4 -38.44 46.78 2.21
N LEU A 5 -37.65 47.32 1.28
CA LEU A 5 -36.85 46.52 0.35
C LEU A 5 -35.67 45.96 1.15
N LEU A 6 -35.69 44.67 1.47
CA LEU A 6 -34.56 43.97 2.08
C LEU A 6 -33.51 43.75 0.97
N ILE A 7 -32.55 44.67 0.85
CA ILE A 7 -31.40 44.50 -0.04
C ILE A 7 -30.46 43.51 0.64
N LEU A 8 -30.46 42.26 0.17
CA LEU A 8 -29.49 41.24 0.54
C LEU A 8 -28.14 41.64 -0.08
N LEU A 9 -27.29 42.32 0.68
CA LEU A 9 -25.89 42.54 0.31
C LEU A 9 -25.17 41.17 0.37
N LEU A 10 -25.08 40.51 -0.79
CA LEU A 10 -24.14 39.43 -1.03
C LEU A 10 -22.73 40.02 -0.94
N LEU A 11 -22.14 39.99 0.26
CA LEU A 11 -20.70 40.17 0.41
C LEU A 11 -20.00 39.05 -0.37
N PRO A 12 -18.99 39.35 -1.20
CA PRO A 12 -18.22 38.31 -1.85
C PRO A 12 -17.56 37.45 -0.77
N ILE A 13 -18.01 36.21 -0.64
CA ILE A 13 -17.30 35.21 0.15
C ILE A 13 -15.99 34.99 -0.60
N PHE A 14 -14.94 35.68 -0.18
CA PHE A 14 -13.58 35.29 -0.56
C PHE A 14 -13.44 33.83 -0.15
N GLY A 15 -13.35 32.94 -1.14
CA GLY A 15 -13.32 31.51 -0.94
C GLY A 15 -12.06 31.12 -0.17
N PHE A 16 -12.14 31.12 1.16
CA PHE A 16 -11.20 30.38 1.97
C PHE A 16 -11.42 28.91 1.63
N GLY A 17 -10.51 28.34 0.83
CA GLY A 17 -10.53 26.92 0.51
C GLY A 17 -10.59 26.11 1.80
N GLN A 18 -11.47 25.11 1.85
CA GLN A 18 -11.60 24.24 3.01
C GLN A 18 -10.23 23.64 3.37
N ILE A 19 -9.86 23.68 4.65
CA ILE A 19 -8.53 23.23 5.12
C ILE A 19 -8.55 21.72 5.39
N VAL A 20 -7.45 21.03 5.04
CA VAL A 20 -7.22 19.63 5.39
C VAL A 20 -6.78 19.53 6.85
N ILE A 21 -7.49 18.70 7.63
CA ILE A 21 -7.13 18.43 9.03
C ILE A 21 -5.97 17.43 9.07
N ILE A 22 -4.80 17.91 9.49
CA ILE A 22 -3.56 17.13 9.58
C ILE A 22 -3.03 17.26 11.02
N PRO A 23 -3.37 16.33 11.93
CA PRO A 23 -3.07 16.45 13.35
C PRO A 23 -1.62 16.11 13.70
N ASP A 24 -0.95 15.26 12.92
CA ASP A 24 0.45 14.92 13.12
C ASP A 24 1.35 16.07 12.66
N SER A 25 2.17 16.60 13.57
CA SER A 25 3.00 17.78 13.29
C SER A 25 4.11 17.51 12.28
N SER A 26 4.67 16.29 12.27
CA SER A 26 5.72 15.92 11.32
C SER A 26 5.13 15.81 9.92
N PHE A 27 3.95 15.18 9.79
CA PHE A 27 3.26 15.10 8.51
C PHE A 27 2.78 16.48 8.03
N LYS A 28 2.25 17.32 8.93
CA LYS A 28 1.90 18.71 8.59
C LYS A 28 3.11 19.49 8.09
N ALA A 29 4.23 19.43 8.80
CA ALA A 29 5.46 20.13 8.43
C ALA A 29 5.99 19.67 7.07
N TYR A 30 5.94 18.36 6.79
CA TYR A 30 6.27 17.80 5.48
C TYR A 30 5.42 18.43 4.37
N LEU A 31 4.09 18.37 4.50
CA LEU A 31 3.17 18.84 3.47
C LEU A 31 3.28 20.35 3.25
N VAL A 32 3.30 21.14 4.33
CA VAL A 32 3.43 22.60 4.28
C VAL A 32 4.79 23.02 3.71
N GLY A 33 5.85 22.25 3.97
CA GLY A 33 7.19 22.48 3.42
C GLY A 33 7.32 22.15 1.93
N ASN A 34 6.42 21.33 1.38
CA ASN A 34 6.42 20.94 -0.02
C ASN A 34 5.73 22.00 -0.89
N LYS A 35 6.51 22.74 -1.67
CA LYS A 35 6.02 23.84 -2.53
C LYS A 35 5.14 23.40 -3.71
N ALA A 36 5.18 22.13 -4.08
CA ALA A 36 4.31 21.59 -5.12
C ALA A 36 2.92 21.24 -4.56
N ILE A 37 2.84 20.93 -3.26
CA ILE A 37 1.58 20.71 -2.53
C ILE A 37 1.04 22.07 -2.04
N ASN A 38 1.80 22.77 -1.19
CA ASN A 38 1.45 24.08 -0.62
C ASN A 38 1.73 25.21 -1.62
N THR A 39 0.84 25.33 -2.61
CA THR A 39 0.97 26.23 -3.76
C THR A 39 0.84 27.71 -3.38
N ASN A 40 0.03 28.04 -2.38
CA ASN A 40 -0.13 29.42 -1.90
C ASN A 40 0.90 29.82 -0.84
N ARG A 41 1.68 28.85 -0.34
CA ARG A 41 2.77 29.02 0.63
C ARG A 41 2.33 29.60 1.97
N ASP A 42 1.10 29.31 2.38
CA ASP A 42 0.64 29.61 3.72
C ASP A 42 1.06 28.50 4.70
N LYS A 43 0.47 28.47 5.89
CA LYS A 43 0.81 27.51 6.95
C LYS A 43 -0.10 26.29 6.98
N GLU A 44 -1.08 26.26 6.08
CA GLU A 44 -2.10 25.25 6.00
C GLU A 44 -2.00 24.49 4.68
N ILE A 45 -2.81 23.44 4.53
CA ILE A 45 -3.00 22.77 3.24
C ILE A 45 -4.48 22.87 2.95
N GLN A 46 -4.85 23.42 1.80
CA GLN A 46 -6.25 23.43 1.38
C GLN A 46 -6.63 22.15 0.65
N ILE A 47 -7.90 21.78 0.72
CA ILE A 47 -8.48 20.64 -0.01
C ILE A 47 -8.24 20.79 -1.51
N SER A 48 -8.28 22.02 -2.05
CA SER A 48 -7.97 22.30 -3.44
C SER A 48 -6.53 21.97 -3.81
N GLU A 49 -5.58 22.21 -2.90
CA GLU A 49 -4.17 21.88 -3.10
C GLU A 49 -3.96 20.37 -3.06
N ALA A 50 -4.47 19.71 -2.02
CA ALA A 50 -4.34 18.26 -1.85
C ALA A 50 -4.99 17.48 -3.01
N SER A 51 -6.19 17.85 -3.42
CA SER A 51 -6.92 17.17 -4.51
C SER A 51 -6.32 17.40 -5.89
N ALA A 52 -5.58 18.51 -6.09
CA ALA A 52 -4.88 18.81 -7.33
C ALA A 52 -3.49 18.15 -7.43
N PHE A 53 -2.92 17.70 -6.31
CA PHE A 53 -1.59 17.09 -6.28
C PHE A 53 -1.64 15.61 -6.68
N ASN A 54 -1.03 15.30 -7.83
CA ASN A 54 -1.10 13.99 -8.49
C ASN A 54 0.25 13.25 -8.59
N ASP A 55 1.23 13.69 -7.81
CA ASP A 55 2.59 13.17 -7.82
C ASP A 55 2.85 12.34 -6.55
N THR A 56 4.08 12.38 -6.05
CA THR A 56 4.61 11.54 -4.98
C THR A 56 4.55 12.25 -3.63
N ILE A 57 4.01 11.56 -2.63
CA ILE A 57 4.27 11.87 -1.21
C ILE A 57 5.29 10.86 -0.70
N ASP A 58 6.50 11.35 -0.43
CA ASP A 58 7.60 10.61 0.19
C ASP A 58 7.91 11.21 1.56
N CYS A 59 7.37 10.58 2.60
CA CYS A 59 7.46 11.01 4.00
C CYS A 59 8.13 9.94 4.87
N ARG A 60 9.12 9.24 4.31
CA ARG A 60 9.86 8.17 4.99
C ARG A 60 10.67 8.67 6.20
N ASP A 61 10.76 7.86 7.24
CA ASP A 61 11.65 8.07 8.40
C ASP A 61 11.43 9.42 9.13
N MET A 62 10.21 9.96 9.09
CA MET A 62 9.88 11.29 9.64
C MET A 62 9.26 11.24 11.05
N SER A 63 9.27 10.07 11.70
CA SER A 63 8.61 9.85 12.99
C SER A 63 7.12 10.22 12.98
N ILE A 64 6.44 10.01 11.84
CA ILE A 64 5.01 10.25 11.69
C ILE A 64 4.25 9.13 12.41
N SER A 65 3.30 9.51 13.25
CA SER A 65 2.43 8.58 13.99
C SER A 65 1.04 8.44 13.37
N ASN A 66 0.62 9.41 12.56
CA ASN A 66 -0.71 9.45 11.97
C ASN A 66 -0.73 10.20 10.63
N LEU A 67 -1.20 9.52 9.56
CA LEU A 67 -1.36 10.11 8.22
C LEU A 67 -2.74 10.73 7.95
N LYS A 68 -3.55 10.99 8.99
CA LYS A 68 -4.83 11.69 8.85
C LYS A 68 -4.64 12.99 8.05
N GLY A 69 -5.49 13.18 7.04
CA GLY A 69 -5.37 14.21 6.02
C GLY A 69 -4.97 13.66 4.65
N ILE A 70 -4.33 12.48 4.60
CA ILE A 70 -3.96 11.81 3.34
C ILE A 70 -5.17 11.53 2.45
N GLU A 71 -6.36 11.34 3.03
CA GLU A 71 -7.60 11.10 2.30
C GLU A 71 -8.03 12.25 1.37
N ALA A 72 -7.47 13.46 1.56
CA ALA A 72 -7.71 14.61 0.70
C ALA A 72 -6.92 14.55 -0.62
N PHE A 73 -5.86 13.74 -0.68
CA PHE A 73 -5.00 13.59 -1.86
C PHE A 73 -5.55 12.52 -2.81
N THR A 74 -6.74 12.77 -3.35
CA THR A 74 -7.51 11.77 -4.13
C THR A 74 -6.86 11.39 -5.47
N THR A 75 -5.96 12.24 -5.98
CA THR A 75 -5.23 12.02 -7.23
C THR A 75 -3.80 11.51 -7.01
N LEU A 76 -3.41 11.26 -5.74
CA LEU A 76 -2.09 10.75 -5.37
C LEU A 76 -1.80 9.42 -6.06
N THR A 77 -0.64 9.33 -6.70
CA THR A 77 -0.22 8.12 -7.43
C THR A 77 0.82 7.31 -6.68
N TYR A 78 1.64 7.97 -5.85
CA TYR A 78 2.70 7.30 -5.09
C TYR A 78 2.70 7.78 -3.64
N LEU A 79 2.67 6.84 -2.70
CA LEU A 79 2.84 7.09 -1.27
C LEU A 79 3.95 6.21 -0.70
N ASP A 80 5.01 6.84 -0.20
CA ASP A 80 6.02 6.20 0.65
C ASP A 80 5.97 6.83 2.04
N CYS A 81 5.60 5.99 3.00
CA CYS A 81 5.51 6.32 4.42
C CYS A 81 6.31 5.32 5.26
N LYS A 82 7.33 4.71 4.66
CA LYS A 82 8.23 3.75 5.30
C LYS A 82 8.90 4.31 6.56
N GLY A 83 9.16 3.45 7.54
CA GLY A 83 10.02 3.79 8.67
C GLY A 83 9.40 4.81 9.63
N ASN A 84 8.09 4.75 9.79
CA ASN A 84 7.32 5.63 10.65
C ASN A 84 6.72 4.84 11.85
N GLN A 85 5.83 5.48 12.60
CA GLN A 85 5.20 4.92 13.80
C GLN A 85 3.69 4.72 13.59
N LEU A 86 3.28 4.44 12.34
CA LEU A 86 1.87 4.29 11.97
C LEU A 86 1.30 3.00 12.56
N THR A 87 0.31 3.13 13.44
CA THR A 87 -0.48 1.98 13.93
C THR A 87 -1.70 1.69 13.04
N SER A 88 -2.08 2.64 12.19
CA SER A 88 -3.17 2.51 11.22
C SER A 88 -2.87 3.34 9.97
N LEU A 89 -3.35 2.88 8.82
CA LEU A 89 -3.26 3.58 7.55
C LEU A 89 -4.57 3.41 6.78
N ASP A 90 -5.23 4.51 6.46
CA ASP A 90 -6.42 4.55 5.60
C ASP A 90 -6.09 5.25 4.29
N VAL A 91 -6.00 4.47 3.21
CA VAL A 91 -5.76 4.94 1.84
C VAL A 91 -7.00 4.74 0.95
N SER A 92 -8.17 4.53 1.54
CA SER A 92 -9.40 4.17 0.81
C SER A 92 -9.91 5.26 -0.14
N LYS A 93 -9.47 6.52 0.05
CA LYS A 93 -9.77 7.67 -0.81
C LYS A 93 -8.69 7.96 -1.84
N ASN A 94 -7.50 7.39 -1.69
CA ASN A 94 -6.38 7.54 -2.62
C ASN A 94 -6.49 6.51 -3.74
N THR A 95 -7.64 6.49 -4.44
CA THR A 95 -7.98 5.44 -5.42
C THR A 95 -7.09 5.45 -6.68
N ALA A 96 -6.36 6.55 -6.89
CA ALA A 96 -5.37 6.69 -7.96
C ALA A 96 -3.97 6.11 -7.61
N LEU A 97 -3.76 5.63 -6.37
CA LEU A 97 -2.47 5.07 -5.96
C LEU A 97 -2.08 3.88 -6.83
N THR A 98 -0.87 3.95 -7.38
CA THR A 98 -0.20 2.88 -8.14
C THR A 98 0.93 2.25 -7.33
N VAL A 99 1.54 2.99 -6.41
CA VAL A 99 2.59 2.49 -5.51
C VAL A 99 2.30 2.90 -4.07
N LEU A 100 2.38 1.93 -3.17
CA LEU A 100 2.32 2.14 -1.73
C LEU A 100 3.48 1.41 -1.04
N ASP A 101 4.37 2.16 -0.41
CA ASP A 101 5.31 1.64 0.58
C ASP A 101 4.92 2.13 1.98
N CYS A 102 4.54 1.19 2.83
CA CYS A 102 4.26 1.40 4.25
C CYS A 102 5.09 0.46 5.13
N SER A 103 6.24 0.02 4.64
CA SER A 103 7.12 -0.89 5.37
C SER A 103 7.68 -0.27 6.64
N TYR A 104 8.13 -1.11 7.58
CA TYR A 104 8.71 -0.68 8.86
C TYR A 104 7.79 0.28 9.64
N ASN A 105 6.54 -0.14 9.81
CA ASN A 105 5.58 0.51 10.69
C ASN A 105 4.97 -0.54 11.64
N PRO A 106 4.36 -0.15 12.76
CA PRO A 106 3.65 -1.09 13.63
C PRO A 106 2.19 -1.37 13.19
N LEU A 107 1.89 -1.46 11.88
CA LEU A 107 0.53 -1.73 11.40
C LEU A 107 0.10 -3.16 11.78
N THR A 108 -1.12 -3.32 12.30
CA THR A 108 -1.71 -4.63 12.62
C THR A 108 -2.65 -5.14 11.52
N SER A 109 -3.15 -4.24 10.68
CA SER A 109 -3.99 -4.55 9.54
C SER A 109 -3.80 -3.52 8.43
N LEU A 110 -3.96 -3.94 7.19
CA LEU A 110 -3.96 -3.06 6.03
C LEU A 110 -5.08 -3.47 5.06
N ASP A 111 -5.86 -2.49 4.61
CA ASP A 111 -6.89 -2.66 3.59
C ASP A 111 -6.63 -1.74 2.41
N VAL A 112 -6.36 -2.33 1.25
CA VAL A 112 -6.17 -1.64 -0.03
C VAL A 112 -7.22 -2.08 -1.06
N SER A 113 -8.37 -2.60 -0.61
CA SER A 113 -9.45 -3.08 -1.47
C SER A 113 -10.14 -1.98 -2.29
N LYS A 114 -9.82 -0.71 -2.05
CA LYS A 114 -10.30 0.43 -2.86
C LYS A 114 -9.26 0.94 -3.86
N ASN A 115 -8.04 0.42 -3.83
CA ASN A 115 -6.92 0.91 -4.63
C ASN A 115 -6.75 0.00 -5.86
N SER A 116 -7.72 0.02 -6.79
CA SER A 116 -7.72 -0.86 -7.96
C SER A 116 -6.60 -0.59 -8.96
N ALA A 117 -6.00 0.61 -8.91
CA ALA A 117 -4.83 0.99 -9.71
C ALA A 117 -3.50 0.56 -9.08
N LEU A 118 -3.52 0.00 -7.85
CA LEU A 118 -2.31 -0.34 -7.11
C LEU A 118 -1.55 -1.45 -7.84
N TYR A 119 -0.35 -1.12 -8.30
CA TYR A 119 0.54 -1.97 -9.07
C TYR A 119 1.63 -2.59 -8.17
N SER A 120 2.13 -1.81 -7.20
CA SER A 120 3.14 -2.23 -6.24
C SER A 120 2.68 -1.95 -4.82
N LEU A 121 2.75 -2.96 -3.95
CA LEU A 121 2.50 -2.85 -2.52
C LEU A 121 3.68 -3.42 -1.73
N VAL A 122 4.32 -2.57 -0.92
CA VAL A 122 5.35 -2.95 0.04
C VAL A 122 4.84 -2.65 1.44
N CYS A 123 4.54 -3.70 2.19
CA CYS A 123 4.10 -3.65 3.59
C CYS A 123 4.99 -4.55 4.48
N TYR A 124 6.23 -4.74 4.05
CA TYR A 124 7.27 -5.50 4.73
C TYR A 124 7.53 -4.99 6.16
N ALA A 125 7.90 -5.89 7.07
CA ALA A 125 8.28 -5.56 8.45
C ALA A 125 7.23 -4.72 9.19
N ASN A 126 6.01 -5.25 9.24
CA ASN A 126 4.92 -4.72 10.04
C ASN A 126 4.49 -5.75 11.10
N GLN A 127 3.33 -5.57 11.70
CA GLN A 127 2.71 -6.55 12.61
C GLN A 127 1.38 -7.07 12.04
N LEU A 128 1.26 -7.13 10.71
CA LEU A 128 0.01 -7.44 10.02
C LEU A 128 -0.46 -8.84 10.39
N ILE A 129 -1.67 -8.91 10.93
CA ILE A 129 -2.44 -10.14 11.12
C ILE A 129 -3.47 -10.30 10.00
N SER A 130 -3.86 -9.19 9.36
CA SER A 130 -4.79 -9.16 8.24
C SER A 130 -4.31 -8.21 7.14
N LEU A 131 -4.37 -8.68 5.90
CA LEU A 131 -4.08 -7.90 4.69
C LEU A 131 -5.20 -8.13 3.66
N ASN A 132 -5.97 -7.08 3.35
CA ASN A 132 -7.03 -7.13 2.36
C ASN A 132 -6.59 -6.46 1.05
N ILE A 133 -6.29 -7.29 0.05
CA ILE A 133 -5.86 -6.89 -1.30
C ILE A 133 -6.88 -7.24 -2.38
N SER A 134 -8.11 -7.61 -1.99
CA SER A 134 -9.13 -8.17 -2.89
C SER A 134 -9.56 -7.23 -4.04
N GLY A 135 -9.40 -5.92 -3.85
CA GLY A 135 -9.67 -4.91 -4.88
C GLY A 135 -8.46 -4.40 -5.64
N ALA A 136 -7.23 -4.78 -5.26
CA ALA A 136 -6.00 -4.40 -5.93
C ALA A 136 -5.73 -5.31 -7.15
N SER A 137 -6.64 -5.31 -8.12
CA SER A 137 -6.60 -6.23 -9.27
C SER A 137 -5.43 -6.00 -10.23
N ALA A 138 -4.84 -4.80 -10.23
CA ALA A 138 -3.66 -4.45 -11.02
C ALA A 138 -2.33 -4.81 -10.35
N LEU A 139 -2.37 -5.39 -9.15
CA LEU A 139 -1.18 -5.66 -8.34
C LEU A 139 -0.26 -6.66 -9.04
N SER A 140 0.94 -6.21 -9.39
CA SER A 140 1.98 -7.00 -10.06
C SER A 140 3.07 -7.41 -9.08
N TRP A 141 3.38 -6.56 -8.09
CA TRP A 141 4.39 -6.81 -7.08
C TRP A 141 3.82 -6.63 -5.68
N LEU A 142 3.97 -7.67 -4.86
CA LEU A 142 3.59 -7.66 -3.45
C LEU A 142 4.77 -8.10 -2.58
N ASN A 143 5.16 -7.25 -1.63
CA ASN A 143 5.99 -7.64 -0.51
C ASN A 143 5.24 -7.45 0.82
N CYS A 144 4.86 -8.56 1.45
CA CYS A 144 4.23 -8.63 2.76
C CYS A 144 5.06 -9.46 3.76
N GLY A 145 6.36 -9.63 3.50
CA GLY A 145 7.23 -10.40 4.38
C GLY A 145 7.41 -9.79 5.78
N GLY A 146 7.88 -10.58 6.75
CA GLY A 146 8.13 -10.10 8.11
C GLY A 146 6.88 -9.58 8.80
N ASN A 147 5.81 -10.37 8.79
CA ASN A 147 4.51 -10.05 9.38
C ASN A 147 4.01 -11.23 10.22
N LYS A 148 2.74 -11.20 10.63
CA LYS A 148 2.09 -12.26 11.42
C LYS A 148 0.90 -12.87 10.66
N LEU A 149 0.96 -12.88 9.33
CA LEU A 149 -0.13 -13.38 8.50
C LEU A 149 -0.21 -14.91 8.57
N THR A 150 -1.40 -15.44 8.79
CA THR A 150 -1.69 -16.89 8.75
C THR A 150 -2.35 -17.32 7.45
N SER A 151 -2.95 -16.37 6.72
CA SER A 151 -3.65 -16.57 5.45
C SER A 151 -3.62 -15.31 4.61
N LEU A 152 -3.61 -15.46 3.28
CA LEU A 152 -3.69 -14.37 2.33
C LEU A 152 -4.49 -14.85 1.11
N ASP A 153 -5.60 -14.18 0.81
CA ASP A 153 -6.39 -14.47 -0.40
C ASP A 153 -5.82 -13.71 -1.59
N LEU A 154 -5.22 -14.44 -2.51
CA LEU A 154 -4.61 -13.94 -3.75
C LEU A 154 -5.49 -14.18 -4.99
N SER A 155 -6.72 -14.68 -4.81
CA SER A 155 -7.58 -15.16 -5.89
C SER A 155 -8.03 -14.07 -6.87
N LYS A 156 -7.92 -12.79 -6.47
CA LYS A 156 -8.27 -11.62 -7.28
C LYS A 156 -7.07 -10.90 -7.88
N ASN A 157 -5.84 -11.32 -7.55
CA ASN A 157 -4.60 -10.66 -7.97
C ASN A 157 -3.92 -11.47 -9.08
N SER A 158 -4.66 -11.79 -10.15
CA SER A 158 -4.16 -12.63 -11.26
C SER A 158 -3.03 -11.99 -12.06
N ALA A 159 -2.84 -10.67 -11.94
CA ALA A 159 -1.74 -9.93 -12.55
C ALA A 159 -0.41 -10.05 -11.79
N LEU A 160 -0.40 -10.69 -10.62
CA LEU A 160 0.78 -10.78 -9.76
C LEU A 160 1.90 -11.57 -10.45
N THR A 161 3.06 -10.93 -10.61
CA THR A 161 4.29 -11.49 -11.18
C THR A 161 5.32 -11.81 -10.09
N GLU A 162 5.32 -11.03 -9.00
CA GLU A 162 6.30 -11.16 -7.92
C GLU A 162 5.63 -11.13 -6.55
N LEU A 163 5.92 -12.16 -5.74
CA LEU A 163 5.39 -12.30 -4.38
C LEU A 163 6.50 -12.59 -3.37
N ALA A 164 6.75 -11.64 -2.47
CA ALA A 164 7.54 -11.83 -1.26
C ALA A 164 6.60 -11.93 -0.05
N CYS A 165 6.51 -13.11 0.54
CA CYS A 165 5.65 -13.41 1.70
C CYS A 165 6.41 -14.15 2.82
N PHE A 166 7.74 -14.06 2.80
CA PHE A 166 8.64 -14.71 3.74
C PHE A 166 8.43 -14.27 5.19
N ASN A 167 8.87 -15.08 6.15
CA ASN A 167 8.78 -14.78 7.59
C ASN A 167 7.36 -14.36 8.00
N ASN A 168 6.44 -15.31 7.81
CA ASN A 168 5.04 -15.23 8.20
C ASN A 168 4.62 -16.56 8.86
N GLN A 169 3.33 -16.82 9.01
CA GLN A 169 2.79 -18.00 9.68
C GLN A 169 1.87 -18.80 8.75
N PHE A 170 2.10 -18.76 7.43
CA PHE A 170 1.26 -19.48 6.46
C PHE A 170 1.40 -20.99 6.63
N SER A 171 0.29 -21.67 6.91
CA SER A 171 0.21 -23.15 6.86
C SER A 171 -0.17 -23.68 5.47
N SER A 172 -0.75 -22.81 4.64
CA SER A 172 -1.14 -23.08 3.25
C SER A 172 -1.04 -21.79 2.44
N LEU A 173 -0.72 -21.92 1.15
CA LEU A 173 -0.68 -20.81 0.20
C LEU A 173 -1.28 -21.28 -1.13
N ASP A 174 -2.43 -20.71 -1.52
CA ASP A 174 -3.08 -20.99 -2.81
C ASP A 174 -2.64 -19.97 -3.84
N LEU A 175 -1.87 -20.43 -4.83
CA LEU A 175 -1.37 -19.63 -5.95
C LEU A 175 -2.02 -20.01 -7.28
N SER A 176 -3.11 -20.78 -7.26
CA SER A 176 -3.74 -21.36 -8.46
C SER A 176 -4.28 -20.32 -9.45
N LYS A 177 -4.49 -19.07 -8.99
CA LYS A 177 -4.96 -17.93 -9.80
C LYS A 177 -3.83 -17.00 -10.25
N ASN A 178 -2.64 -17.12 -9.67
CA ASN A 178 -1.50 -16.25 -9.95
C ASN A 178 -0.61 -16.90 -11.02
N THR A 179 -1.19 -17.22 -12.18
CA THR A 179 -0.52 -17.97 -13.25
C THR A 179 0.62 -17.20 -13.91
N SER A 180 0.64 -15.86 -13.75
CA SER A 180 1.68 -14.96 -14.24
C SER A 180 2.90 -14.84 -13.30
N LEU A 181 2.89 -15.52 -12.15
CA LEU A 181 3.98 -15.43 -11.16
C LEU A 181 5.29 -15.96 -11.75
N THR A 182 6.34 -15.13 -11.73
CA THR A 182 7.70 -15.43 -12.18
C THR A 182 8.67 -15.55 -11.01
N TRP A 183 8.40 -14.86 -9.90
CA TRP A 183 9.23 -14.86 -8.70
C TRP A 183 8.39 -15.09 -7.44
N LEU A 184 8.77 -16.06 -6.62
CA LEU A 184 8.14 -16.36 -5.35
C LEU A 184 9.18 -16.52 -4.25
N ASN A 185 9.02 -15.77 -3.17
CA ASN A 185 9.70 -16.02 -1.90
C ASN A 185 8.67 -16.27 -0.79
N CYS A 186 8.66 -17.49 -0.28
CA CYS A 186 7.84 -17.95 0.83
C CYS A 186 8.67 -18.59 1.95
N VAL A 187 9.95 -18.20 2.06
CA VAL A 187 10.87 -18.66 3.11
C VAL A 187 10.31 -18.41 4.51
N GLU A 188 10.69 -19.23 5.50
CA GLU A 188 10.32 -19.04 6.91
C GLU A 188 8.79 -18.95 7.09
N ASN A 189 8.12 -20.05 6.77
CA ASN A 189 6.68 -20.22 6.95
C ASN A 189 6.38 -21.61 7.52
N GLN A 190 5.10 -21.99 7.57
CA GLN A 190 4.65 -23.26 8.14
C GLN A 190 4.03 -24.20 7.09
N LEU A 191 4.34 -24.00 5.82
CA LEU A 191 3.75 -24.75 4.70
C LEU A 191 4.20 -26.21 4.74
N SER A 192 3.25 -27.14 4.71
CA SER A 192 3.55 -28.59 4.59
C SER A 192 3.57 -29.09 3.14
N SER A 193 3.01 -28.30 2.23
CA SER A 193 3.03 -28.54 0.80
C SER A 193 2.84 -27.21 0.07
N LEU A 194 3.23 -27.18 -1.20
CA LEU A 194 2.99 -26.05 -2.09
C LEU A 194 2.71 -26.61 -3.49
N ASP A 195 1.54 -26.33 -4.04
CA ASP A 195 1.22 -26.72 -5.42
C ASP A 195 1.52 -25.57 -6.38
N LEU A 196 2.48 -25.81 -7.26
CA LEU A 196 2.91 -24.86 -8.30
C LEU A 196 2.47 -25.31 -9.70
N SER A 197 1.54 -26.27 -9.82
CA SER A 197 1.10 -26.84 -11.11
C SER A 197 0.49 -25.82 -12.07
N ARG A 198 0.02 -24.68 -11.56
CA ARG A 198 -0.57 -23.58 -12.34
C ARG A 198 0.41 -22.42 -12.56
N ASN A 199 1.52 -22.37 -11.85
CA ASN A 199 2.49 -21.26 -11.90
C ASN A 199 3.60 -21.60 -12.91
N THR A 200 3.21 -21.92 -14.16
CA THR A 200 4.14 -22.40 -15.20
C THR A 200 5.14 -21.35 -15.69
N SER A 201 4.93 -20.08 -15.34
CA SER A 201 5.86 -18.98 -15.62
C SER A 201 6.90 -18.76 -14.52
N LEU A 202 6.83 -19.53 -13.42
CA LEU A 202 7.70 -19.36 -12.26
C LEU A 202 9.14 -19.78 -12.60
N THR A 203 10.07 -18.85 -12.51
CA THR A 203 11.50 -19.07 -12.79
C THR A 203 12.35 -18.99 -11.53
N TYR A 204 11.87 -18.29 -10.49
CA TYR A 204 12.58 -18.13 -9.23
C TYR A 204 11.71 -18.57 -8.05
N LEU A 205 12.25 -19.42 -7.18
CA LEU A 205 11.58 -19.90 -5.99
C LEU A 205 12.52 -19.92 -4.78
N GLU A 206 12.20 -19.14 -3.77
CA GLU A 206 12.76 -19.28 -2.43
C GLU A 206 11.69 -19.88 -1.51
N CYS A 207 11.90 -21.12 -1.07
CA CYS A 207 10.95 -21.86 -0.23
C CYS A 207 11.57 -22.58 0.96
N GLY A 208 12.80 -22.18 1.35
CA GLY A 208 13.48 -22.70 2.52
C GLY A 208 12.68 -22.51 3.81
N GLU A 209 13.07 -23.21 4.87
CA GLU A 209 12.46 -23.04 6.20
C GLU A 209 10.92 -23.18 6.21
N ASN A 210 10.44 -24.18 5.47
CA ASN A 210 9.06 -24.68 5.51
C ASN A 210 9.05 -26.14 5.99
N LYS A 211 7.86 -26.76 6.07
CA LYS A 211 7.68 -28.16 6.50
C LYS A 211 7.74 -29.15 5.33
N PHE A 212 8.44 -28.80 4.25
CA PHE A 212 8.72 -29.65 3.09
C PHE A 212 10.15 -29.44 2.58
N ASP A 213 10.66 -30.38 1.78
CA ASP A 213 11.96 -30.25 1.12
C ASP A 213 11.86 -29.32 -0.11
N CYS A 214 12.40 -28.11 0.03
CA CYS A 214 12.37 -27.08 -1.02
C CYS A 214 13.16 -27.51 -2.26
N THR A 215 14.26 -28.26 -2.11
CA THR A 215 15.06 -28.77 -3.25
C THR A 215 14.29 -29.81 -4.05
N ALA A 216 13.59 -30.72 -3.36
CA ALA A 216 12.72 -31.70 -4.01
C ALA A 216 11.54 -31.02 -4.73
N LEU A 217 10.96 -29.97 -4.14
CA LEU A 217 9.88 -29.19 -4.76
C LEU A 217 10.36 -28.50 -6.05
N LYS A 218 11.51 -27.80 -5.99
CA LYS A 218 12.15 -27.17 -7.15
C LYS A 218 12.39 -28.19 -8.27
N SER A 219 12.95 -29.34 -7.94
CA SER A 219 13.20 -30.44 -8.88
C SER A 219 11.92 -30.96 -9.53
N LYS A 220 10.83 -31.11 -8.77
CA LYS A 220 9.52 -31.56 -9.27
C LYS A 220 8.95 -30.63 -10.34
N TYR A 221 9.15 -29.32 -10.19
CA TYR A 221 8.61 -28.32 -11.13
C TYR A 221 9.66 -27.76 -12.09
N GLY A 222 10.90 -28.28 -12.08
CA GLY A 222 11.97 -27.86 -12.99
C GLY A 222 12.47 -26.43 -12.76
N ILE A 223 12.35 -25.91 -11.54
CA ILE A 223 12.77 -24.55 -11.18
C ILE A 223 14.23 -24.60 -10.74
N THR A 224 15.09 -23.79 -11.38
CA THR A 224 16.52 -23.68 -11.02
C THR A 224 16.78 -22.28 -10.47
N ASP A 225 17.41 -22.19 -9.30
CA ASP A 225 17.85 -20.90 -8.79
C ASP A 225 18.86 -20.29 -9.77
N PRO A 226 18.70 -19.03 -10.21
CA PRO A 226 19.76 -18.32 -10.90
C PRO A 226 20.97 -18.27 -9.97
N ILE A 227 22.10 -18.70 -10.52
CA ILE A 227 23.37 -18.79 -9.82
C ILE A 227 23.81 -17.36 -9.49
N GLY A 228 23.58 -16.91 -8.25
CA GLY A 228 24.24 -15.76 -7.61
C GLY A 228 24.00 -14.38 -8.24
N GLU A 229 23.41 -13.47 -7.46
CA GLU A 229 23.74 -12.04 -7.50
C GLU A 229 24.17 -11.59 -6.10
#